data_AF-A0A3A3YNX1-F1
#
_entry.id   AF-A0A3A3YNX1-F1
#
_cell.length_a   1.000
_cell.length_b   1.000
_cell.length_c   1.000
_cell.angle_alpha   90.00
_cell.angle_beta   90.00
_cell.angle_gamma   90.00
#
_symmetry.space_group_name_H-M   'P 1'
#
loop_
_entity.id
_entity.type
_entity.pdbx_description
1 polymer ?
#
loop_
_entity_poly.entity_id
_entity_poly.type
_entity_poly.pdbx_seq_one_letter_code
_entity_poly.pdbx_strand_id
1 'polypeptide(L)'
;MSERPLPRPVPGPGPVPRPPAPVRGAAPPHRATGATDAPPQELSGEPSGEPSGEPSGEPSGVPAVDSALERLADLDALAVDDHPEVFADVHRALEDVLARPSSPAPGE
;
A
#
# COMPACT_ATOMS: atom_id res chain seq x y z
N MET A 1 -17.13 -15.40 -67.21
CA MET A 1 -18.08 -15.02 -66.14
C MET A 1 -17.84 -16.01 -65.00
N SER A 2 -17.15 -15.59 -63.94
CA SER A 2 -16.86 -16.45 -62.78
C SER A 2 -17.74 -16.01 -61.61
N GLU A 3 -18.78 -16.78 -61.32
CA GLU A 3 -19.58 -16.57 -60.11
C GLU A 3 -18.86 -17.22 -58.93
N ARG A 4 -18.46 -16.40 -57.94
CA ARG A 4 -17.90 -16.92 -56.67
C ARG A 4 -19.05 -17.56 -55.87
N PRO A 5 -18.88 -18.78 -55.35
CA PRO A 5 -19.90 -19.41 -54.50
C PRO A 5 -20.05 -18.62 -53.19
N LEU A 6 -21.31 -18.39 -52.79
CA LEU A 6 -21.64 -17.71 -51.54
C LEU A 6 -21.21 -18.55 -50.32
N PRO A 7 -20.71 -17.92 -49.24
CA PRO A 7 -20.38 -18.63 -48.01
C PRO A 7 -21.65 -19.17 -47.35
N ARG A 8 -21.58 -20.39 -46.80
CA ARG A 8 -22.69 -20.99 -46.06
C ARG A 8 -22.87 -20.29 -44.71
N PRO A 9 -24.12 -20.08 -44.25
CA PRO A 9 -24.37 -19.49 -42.93
C PRO A 9 -23.91 -20.45 -41.84
N VAL A 10 -23.14 -19.93 -40.88
CA VAL A 10 -22.79 -20.66 -39.65
C VAL A 10 -23.96 -20.63 -38.67
N PRO A 11 -24.27 -21.73 -37.96
CA PRO A 11 -25.27 -21.73 -36.91
C PRO A 11 -24.83 -20.78 -35.78
N GLY A 12 -25.72 -19.86 -35.38
CA GLY A 12 -25.48 -18.98 -34.23
C GLY A 12 -25.40 -19.77 -32.92
N PRO A 13 -24.75 -19.22 -31.88
CA PRO A 13 -24.70 -19.89 -30.57
C PRO A 13 -26.12 -20.09 -30.05
N GLY A 14 -26.42 -21.32 -29.62
CA GLY A 14 -27.72 -21.67 -29.03
C GLY A 14 -28.00 -20.86 -27.76
N PRO A 15 -29.26 -20.81 -27.31
CA PRO A 15 -29.64 -20.04 -26.13
C PRO A 15 -28.85 -20.53 -24.91
N VAL A 16 -28.10 -19.62 -24.28
CA VAL A 16 -27.41 -19.92 -23.03
C VAL A 16 -28.44 -20.19 -21.94
N PRO A 17 -28.27 -21.25 -21.13
CA PRO A 17 -29.17 -21.50 -20.01
C PRO A 17 -29.09 -20.33 -19.02
N ARG A 18 -30.25 -19.79 -18.63
CA ARG A 18 -30.32 -18.74 -17.62
C ARG A 18 -29.76 -19.30 -16.30
N PRO A 19 -28.88 -18.57 -15.60
CA PRO A 19 -28.39 -19.01 -14.29
C PRO A 19 -29.56 -19.07 -13.29
N PRO A 20 -29.51 -19.99 -12.30
CA PRO A 20 -30.53 -20.06 -11.26
C PRO A 20 -30.57 -18.75 -10.47
N ALA A 21 -31.77 -18.33 -10.06
CA ALA A 21 -31.93 -17.18 -9.18
C ALA A 21 -31.17 -17.42 -7.86
N PRO A 22 -30.52 -16.39 -7.26
CA PRO A 22 -29.85 -16.56 -5.98
C PRO A 22 -30.90 -16.93 -4.93
N VAL A 23 -30.77 -18.13 -4.36
CA VAL A 23 -31.53 -18.50 -3.17
C VAL A 23 -31.09 -17.56 -2.05
N ARG A 24 -32.03 -16.78 -1.53
CA ARG A 24 -31.78 -15.84 -0.43
C ARG A 24 -31.43 -16.68 0.81
N GLY A 25 -30.14 -16.77 1.14
CA GLY A 25 -29.67 -17.33 2.41
C GLY A 25 -28.81 -18.61 2.36
N ALA A 26 -27.93 -18.77 1.38
CA ALA A 26 -26.86 -19.77 1.47
C ALA A 26 -25.54 -19.21 0.91
N ALA A 27 -24.62 -18.87 1.81
CA ALA A 27 -23.24 -18.56 1.47
C ALA A 27 -22.53 -19.86 1.00
N PRO A 28 -21.66 -19.80 -0.03
CA PRO A 28 -20.87 -20.96 -0.43
C PRO A 28 -19.90 -21.35 0.71
N PRO A 29 -19.59 -22.64 0.93
CA PRO A 29 -18.53 -23.02 1.86
C PRO A 29 -17.19 -22.55 1.28
N HIS A 30 -16.64 -21.50 1.89
CA HIS A 30 -15.31 -20.98 1.62
C HIS A 30 -14.30 -22.11 1.82
N ARG A 31 -13.76 -22.64 0.72
CA ARG A 31 -12.61 -23.53 0.76
C ARG A 31 -11.48 -22.75 1.44
N ALA A 32 -11.07 -23.21 2.61
CA ALA A 32 -10.04 -22.60 3.44
C ALA A 32 -8.74 -22.36 2.64
N THR A 33 -8.55 -21.12 2.20
CA THR A 33 -7.23 -20.49 2.07
C THR A 33 -6.99 -19.73 3.36
N GLY A 34 -5.87 -20.01 4.03
CA GLY A 34 -5.62 -19.67 5.42
C GLY A 34 -5.84 -18.20 5.80
N ALA A 35 -6.60 -18.04 6.88
CA ALA A 35 -6.47 -17.04 7.95
C ALA A 35 -6.03 -15.60 7.58
N THR A 36 -7.03 -14.75 7.32
CA THR A 36 -7.35 -13.59 8.17
C THR A 36 -8.84 -13.29 7.94
N ASP A 37 -9.69 -13.95 8.71
CA ASP A 37 -11.08 -13.56 8.92
C ASP A 37 -11.09 -12.71 10.19
N ALA A 38 -10.77 -11.43 10.05
CA ALA A 38 -11.21 -10.43 11.00
C ALA A 38 -12.32 -9.64 10.29
N PRO A 39 -13.44 -9.31 10.96
CA PRO A 39 -14.41 -8.37 10.38
C PRO A 39 -13.66 -7.08 10.01
N PRO A 40 -14.14 -6.29 9.02
CA PRO A 40 -13.69 -4.92 8.91
C PRO A 40 -14.05 -4.24 10.23
N GLN A 41 -13.07 -4.10 11.11
CA GLN A 41 -13.17 -3.23 12.27
C GLN A 41 -13.34 -1.86 11.66
N GLU A 42 -14.58 -1.37 11.62
CA GLU A 42 -14.84 0.01 11.27
C GLU A 42 -13.99 0.86 12.22
N LEU A 43 -12.93 1.47 11.69
CA LEU A 43 -12.10 2.46 12.37
C LEU A 43 -12.89 3.77 12.51
N SER A 44 -14.16 3.68 12.94
CA SER A 44 -15.08 4.80 13.14
C SER A 44 -14.85 5.45 14.51
N GLY A 45 -13.59 5.62 14.87
CA GLY A 45 -13.15 6.43 15.99
C GLY A 45 -12.35 7.59 15.46
N GLU A 46 -13.00 8.71 15.17
CA GLU A 46 -12.29 9.96 14.97
C GLU A 46 -11.44 10.22 16.23
N PRO A 47 -10.11 10.44 16.11
CA PRO A 47 -9.30 10.80 17.26
C PRO A 47 -9.89 12.07 17.88
N SER A 48 -10.45 11.96 19.08
CA SER A 48 -11.23 13.04 19.73
C SER A 48 -10.34 14.12 20.37
N GLY A 49 -9.11 14.30 19.89
CA GLY A 49 -8.17 15.26 20.44
C GLY A 49 -7.09 15.63 19.44
N GLU A 50 -6.80 16.93 19.38
CA GLU A 50 -5.59 17.44 18.76
C GLU A 50 -4.36 17.01 19.57
N PRO A 51 -3.24 16.63 18.92
CA PRO A 51 -2.00 16.35 19.62
C PRO A 51 -1.54 17.63 20.33
N SER A 52 -1.66 17.65 21.66
CA SER A 52 -1.43 18.85 22.48
C SER A 52 0.07 19.13 22.74
N GLY A 53 0.99 18.55 21.98
CA GLY A 53 2.42 18.65 22.20
C GLY A 53 3.15 19.10 20.93
N GLU A 54 3.92 20.18 21.05
CA GLU A 54 4.92 20.55 20.05
C GLU A 54 6.11 19.59 20.17
N PRO A 55 6.61 19.02 19.06
CA PRO A 55 7.81 18.19 19.09
C PRO A 55 9.00 19.04 19.58
N SER A 56 9.79 18.50 20.52
CA SER A 56 10.82 19.24 21.27
C SER A 56 11.98 19.80 20.42
N GLY A 57 12.05 19.51 19.12
CA GLY A 57 13.14 19.95 18.23
C GLY A 57 14.55 19.48 18.64
N GLU A 58 14.67 18.67 19.70
CA GLU A 58 15.92 18.20 20.26
C GLU A 58 16.63 17.27 19.26
N PRO A 59 17.95 17.42 19.04
CA PRO A 59 18.69 16.50 18.18
C PRO A 59 18.62 15.07 18.71
N SER A 60 18.57 14.11 17.79
CA SER A 60 18.55 12.68 18.09
C SER A 60 19.87 12.19 18.69
N GLY A 61 20.97 12.93 18.49
CA GLY A 61 22.32 12.51 18.88
C GLY A 61 22.92 11.43 17.96
N VAL A 62 22.25 11.14 16.85
CA VAL A 62 22.73 10.23 15.79
C VAL A 62 22.95 11.10 14.55
N PRO A 63 24.20 11.39 14.17
CA PRO A 63 24.51 12.38 13.13
C PRO A 63 23.76 12.15 11.81
N ALA A 64 23.58 10.90 11.41
CA ALA A 64 22.84 10.56 10.18
C ALA A 64 21.33 10.86 10.29
N VAL A 65 20.73 10.67 11.47
CA VAL A 65 19.33 11.04 11.73
C VAL A 65 19.21 12.56 11.80
N ASP A 66 20.14 13.23 12.47
CA ASP A 66 20.15 14.69 12.59
C ASP A 66 20.27 15.36 11.21
N SER A 67 21.16 14.87 10.33
CA SER A 67 21.26 15.35 8.95
C SER A 67 19.99 15.08 8.13
N ALA A 68 19.32 13.94 8.35
CA ALA A 68 18.07 13.62 7.67
C ALA A 68 16.91 14.53 8.13
N LEU A 69 16.87 14.90 9.43
CA LEU A 69 15.91 15.84 9.98
C LEU A 69 16.13 17.27 9.46
N GLU A 70 17.38 17.71 9.31
CA GLU A 70 17.72 19.00 8.69
C GLU A 70 17.20 19.06 7.26
N ARG A 71 17.44 18.00 6.47
CA ARG A 71 16.96 17.90 5.09
C ARG A 71 15.43 17.86 4.98
N LEU A 72 14.76 17.32 6.00
CA LEU A 72 13.31 17.36 6.10
C LEU A 72 12.79 18.77 6.40
N ALA A 73 13.53 19.58 7.17
CA ALA A 73 13.19 20.97 7.40
C ALA A 73 13.27 21.82 6.12
N ASP A 74 14.20 21.50 5.21
CA ASP A 74 14.32 22.17 3.91
C ASP A 74 13.10 21.95 2.98
N LEU A 75 12.28 20.91 3.22
CA LEU A 75 11.08 20.63 2.42
C LEU A 75 10.05 21.77 2.43
N ASP A 76 9.97 22.51 3.54
CA ASP A 76 9.03 23.63 3.68
C ASP A 76 9.26 24.71 2.60
N ALA A 77 10.52 24.88 2.18
CA ALA A 77 10.91 25.82 1.15
C ALA A 77 10.82 25.25 -0.28
N LEU A 78 10.60 23.94 -0.42
CA LEU A 78 10.67 23.23 -1.71
C LEU A 78 9.27 23.07 -2.33
N ALA A 79 9.20 23.00 -3.67
CA ALA A 79 7.96 22.70 -4.34
C ALA A 79 7.53 21.25 -4.05
N VAL A 80 6.22 21.04 -3.94
CA VAL A 80 5.64 19.72 -3.59
C VAL A 80 6.06 18.63 -4.58
N ASP A 81 6.25 18.97 -5.86
CA ASP A 81 6.71 18.04 -6.88
C ASP A 81 8.12 17.47 -6.59
N ASP A 82 8.96 18.19 -5.85
CA ASP A 82 10.32 17.77 -5.47
C ASP A 82 10.36 17.07 -4.10
N HIS A 83 9.30 17.15 -3.29
CA HIS A 83 9.23 16.50 -1.97
C HIS A 83 9.51 14.98 -2.00
N PRO A 84 8.99 14.20 -2.97
CA PRO A 84 9.19 12.74 -3.00
C PRO A 84 10.65 12.31 -3.05
N GLU A 85 11.51 13.07 -3.74
CA GLU A 85 12.93 12.76 -3.86
C GLU A 85 13.65 12.91 -2.51
N VAL A 86 13.32 13.96 -1.76
CA VAL A 86 13.85 14.18 -0.42
C VAL A 86 13.35 13.12 0.55
N PHE A 87 12.07 12.74 0.50
CA PHE A 87 11.54 11.66 1.33
C PHE A 87 12.23 10.32 1.05
N ALA A 88 12.50 10.00 -0.21
CA ALA A 88 13.20 8.76 -0.58
C ALA A 88 14.65 8.74 -0.07
N ASP A 89 15.35 9.88 -0.13
CA ASP A 89 16.71 10.03 0.39
C ASP A 89 16.76 9.86 1.92
N VAL A 90 15.85 10.54 2.64
CA VAL A 90 15.69 10.40 4.09
C VAL A 90 15.37 8.96 4.48
N HIS A 91 14.46 8.30 3.76
CA HIS A 91 14.09 6.91 4.03
C HIS A 91 15.30 5.99 3.88
N ARG A 92 16.06 6.15 2.78
CA ARG A 92 17.27 5.35 2.54
C ARG A 92 18.34 5.60 3.61
N ALA A 93 18.53 6.85 4.05
CA ALA A 93 19.48 7.18 5.10
C ALA A 93 19.08 6.54 6.45
N LEU A 94 17.78 6.55 6.78
CA LEU A 94 17.28 5.90 7.98
C LEU A 94 17.40 4.37 7.90
N GLU A 95 17.11 3.78 6.74
CA GLU A 95 17.33 2.35 6.50
C GLU A 95 18.79 1.96 6.68
N ASP A 96 19.75 2.78 6.21
CA ASP A 96 21.17 2.54 6.43
C ASP A 96 21.53 2.55 7.92
N VAL A 97 21.01 3.53 8.66
CA VAL A 97 21.21 3.63 10.12
C VAL A 97 20.66 2.40 10.84
N LEU A 98 19.47 1.94 10.46
CA LEU A 98 18.82 0.76 11.06
C LEU A 98 19.47 -0.56 10.63
N ALA A 99 20.02 -0.63 9.42
CA ALA A 99 20.73 -1.80 8.90
C ALA A 99 22.12 -1.96 9.53
N ARG A 100 22.70 -0.88 10.09
CA ARG A 100 23.94 -0.99 10.86
C ARG A 100 23.66 -1.81 12.12
N PRO A 101 24.33 -2.97 12.30
CA PRO A 101 24.24 -3.65 13.57
C PRO A 101 24.76 -2.70 14.66
N SER A 102 24.02 -2.55 15.75
CA SER A 102 24.59 -1.96 16.97
C SER A 102 25.83 -2.79 17.28
N SER A 103 27.01 -2.18 17.15
CA SER A 103 28.28 -2.91 17.23
C SER A 103 28.25 -3.78 18.49
N PRO A 104 28.48 -5.11 18.39
CA PRO A 104 28.65 -5.89 19.60
C PRO A 104 29.80 -5.25 20.38
N ALA A 105 29.59 -5.04 21.69
CA ALA A 105 30.65 -4.55 22.55
C ALA A 105 31.88 -5.46 22.41
N PRO A 106 33.11 -4.92 22.25
CA PRO A 106 34.29 -5.76 22.20
C PRO A 106 34.57 -6.35 23.59
N GLY A 107 34.48 -7.68 23.71
CA GLY A 107 35.09 -8.49 24.76
C GLY A 107 34.27 -8.69 26.04
N GLU A 108 33.67 -9.88 26.17
CA GLU A 108 33.77 -10.64 27.42
C GLU A 108 35.18 -11.24 27.57
#